data_AF-A0A1M7QBT8-F1
#
_entry.id   AF-A0A1M7QBT8-F1
#
_cell.length_a   1.000
_cell.length_b   1.000
_cell.length_c   1.000
_cell.angle_alpha   90.00
_cell.angle_beta   90.00
_cell.angle_gamma   90.00
#
_symmetry.space_group_name_H-M   'P 1'
#
loop_
_entity.id
_entity.type
_entity.pdbx_description
1 polymer ?
#
loop_
_entity_poly.entity_id
_entity_poly.type
_entity_poly.pdbx_seq_one_letter_code
_entity_poly.pdbx_strand_id
1 'polypeptide(L)' 'MSNEEKIKQLRLQLKHFLKQLDQMDPEQTSIEDVDQLIEMIEKMEKELG' A
#
# COMPACT_ATOMS: atom_id res chain seq x y z
N MET A 1 -4.24 20.20 -7.34
CA MET A 1 -3.32 19.08 -7.62
C MET A 1 -3.70 18.53 -8.98
N SER A 2 -2.74 18.47 -9.91
CA SER A 2 -2.98 17.88 -11.23
C SER A 2 -3.22 16.38 -11.09
N ASN A 3 -4.02 15.77 -11.97
CA ASN A 3 -4.22 14.31 -11.99
C ASN A 3 -2.89 13.54 -12.08
N GLU A 4 -1.87 14.13 -12.71
CA GLU A 4 -0.52 13.55 -12.76
C GLU A 4 0.16 13.49 -11.39
N GLU A 5 -0.06 14.47 -10.52
CA GLU A 5 0.49 14.47 -9.16
C GLU A 5 -0.17 13.39 -8.30
N LYS A 6 -1.49 13.21 -8.44
CA LYS A 6 -2.22 12.12 -7.77
C LYS A 6 -1.70 10.75 -8.22
N ILE A 7 -1.60 10.52 -9.53
CA ILE A 7 -1.09 9.26 -10.09
C ILE A 7 0.35 8.98 -9.61
N LYS A 8 1.19 10.01 -9.49
CA LYS A 8 2.56 9.87 -9.00
C LYS A 8 2.61 9.46 -7.52
N GLN A 9 1.73 10.02 -6.68
CA GLN A 9 1.62 9.64 -5.27
C GLN A 9 1.13 8.20 -5.11
N LEU A 10 0.10 7.81 -5.85
CA LEU A 10 -0.42 6.44 -5.86
C LEU A 10 0.65 5.41 -6.27
N ARG A 11 1.44 5.70 -7.30
CA ARG A 11 2.56 4.85 -7.71
C ARG A 11 3.62 4.72 -6.61
N LEU A 12 3.86 5.78 -5.84
CA LEU A 12 4.81 5.76 -4.73
C LEU A 12 4.30 4.89 -3.57
N GLN A 13 3.02 5.03 -3.20
CA GLN A 13 2.38 4.22 -2.16
C GLN A 13 2.34 2.74 -2.54
N LEU A 14 1.99 2.40 -3.78
CA LEU A 14 2.05 1.03 -4.31
C LEU A 14 3.48 0.45 -4.27
N LYS A 15 4.48 1.24 -4.64
CA LYS A 15 5.88 0.80 -4.57
C LYS A 15 6.32 0.52 -3.13
N HIS A 16 5.84 1.31 -2.17
CA HIS A 16 6.11 1.08 -0.75
C HIS A 16 5.43 -0.20 -0.27
N PHE A 17 4.16 -0.40 -0.63
CA PHE A 17 3.40 -1.62 -0.34
C PHE A 17 4.13 -2.87 -0.83
N LEU A 18 4.53 -2.92 -2.10
CA LEU A 18 5.23 -4.07 -2.67
C LEU A 18 6.54 -4.37 -1.95
N LYS A 19 7.27 -3.33 -1.53
CA LYS A 19 8.50 -3.51 -0.77
C LYS A 19 8.25 -4.09 0.62
N GLN A 20 7.17 -3.68 1.29
CA GLN A 20 6.82 -4.25 2.59
C GLN A 20 6.38 -5.71 2.44
N LEU A 21 5.59 -6.01 1.40
CA LEU A 21 5.16 -7.37 1.08
C LEU A 21 6.35 -8.30 0.78
N ASP A 22 7.34 -7.85 0.00
CA ASP A 22 8.56 -8.62 -0.29
C ASP A 22 9.42 -8.88 0.97
N GLN A 23 9.27 -8.06 2.01
CA GLN A 23 10.01 -8.19 3.27
C GLN A 23 9.27 -9.03 4.32
N MET A 24 8.01 -9.40 4.05
CA MET A 24 7.23 -10.24 4.94
C MET A 24 7.62 -11.70 4.79
N ASP A 25 8.02 -12.31 5.89
CA ASP A 25 8.13 -13.76 6.00
C ASP A 25 6.76 -14.30 6.45
N PRO A 26 6.04 -15.08 5.63
CA PRO A 26 4.71 -15.59 5.96
C PRO A 26 4.68 -16.48 7.21
N GLU A 27 5.82 -17.02 7.67
CA GLU A 27 5.90 -17.81 8.91
C GLU A 27 6.06 -16.93 10.18
N GLN A 28 6.50 -15.68 10.02
CA GLN A 28 6.76 -14.74 11.13
C GLN A 28 5.80 -13.54 11.14
N THR A 29 5.13 -13.30 10.01
CA THR A 29 4.21 -12.17 9.82
C THR A 29 2.94 -12.39 10.63
N SER A 30 2.58 -11.40 11.45
CA SER A 30 1.36 -11.46 12.23
C SER A 30 0.13 -11.08 11.39
N ILE A 31 -1.06 -11.48 11.85
CA ILE A 31 -2.32 -11.07 11.23
C ILE A 31 -2.47 -9.55 11.25
N GLU A 32 -2.02 -8.89 12.32
CA GLU A 32 -2.06 -7.43 12.47
C GLU A 32 -1.23 -6.72 11.39
N ASP A 33 -0.07 -7.28 11.03
CA ASP A 33 0.78 -6.72 9.96
C ASP A 33 0.09 -6.83 8.59
N VAL A 34 -0.64 -7.93 8.35
CA VAL A 34 -1.44 -8.14 7.14
C VAL A 34 -2.62 -7.16 7.10
N ASP A 35 -3.30 -6.94 8.23
CA ASP A 35 -4.40 -5.98 8.33
C ASP A 35 -3.94 -4.55 8.02
N GLN A 36 -2.75 -4.14 8.48
CA GLN A 36 -2.17 -2.84 8.15
C GLN A 36 -1.89 -2.68 6.65
N LEU A 37 -1.41 -3.74 6.00
CA LEU A 37 -1.19 -3.75 4.55
C LEU A 37 -2.49 -3.60 3.77
N ILE A 38 -3.55 -4.27 4.21
CA ILE A 38 -4.89 -4.17 3.62
C ILE A 38 -5.43 -2.76 3.77
N GLU A 39 -5.33 -2.16 4.97
CA GLU A 39 -5.78 -0.78 5.22
C GLU A 39 -5.05 0.24 4.33
N MET A 40 -3.77 -0.02 4.01
CA MET A 40 -2.99 0.83 3.12
C MET A 40 -3.52 0.79 1.68
N ILE A 41 -3.96 -0.37 1.19
CA ILE A 41 -4.62 -0.52 -0.12
C ILE A 41 -5.98 0.18 -0.12
N GLU A 42 -6.80 -0.03 0.89
CA GLU A 42 -8.13 0.61 0.97
C GLU A 42 -8.04 2.14 0.94
N LYS A 43 -7.01 2.71 1.59
CA LYS A 43 -6.74 4.15 1.52
C LYS A 43 -6.39 4.60 0.10
N MET A 44 -5.57 3.83 -0.62
CA MET A 44 -5.24 4.11 -2.02
C MET A 44 -6.48 4.04 -2.92
N GLU A 45 -7.37 3.07 -2.72
CA GLU A 45 -8.62 2.94 -3.48
C GLU A 45 -9.58 4.11 -3.21
N LYS A 46 -9.71 4.55 -1.95
CA LYS A 46 -10.51 5.72 -1.58
C LYS A 46 -9.98 7.03 -2.14
N GLU A 47 -8.68 7.15 -2.37
CA GLU A 47 -8.07 8.34 -3.01
C GLU A 47 -8.22 8.34 -4.55
N LEU A 48 -8.48 7.16 -5.14
CA LEU A 48 -8.70 6.94 -6.57
C LEU A 48 -10.17 7.11 -7.00
N GLY A 49 -11.12 6.71 -6.15
CA GLY A 49 -12.57 6.82 -6.37
C GLY A 49 -13.12 8.21 -6.11
#